data_AF-A0A9P7RWW4-F1
#
_entry.id   AF-A0A9P7RWW4-F1
#
_cell.length_a   1.000
_cell.length_b   1.000
_cell.length_c   1.000
_cell.angle_alpha   90.00
_cell.angle_beta   90.00
_cell.angle_gamma   90.00
#
_symmetry.space_group_name_H-M   'P 1'
#
loop_
_entity.id
_entity.type
_entity.pdbx_description
1 polymer ?
#
loop_
_entity_poly.entity_id
_entity_poly.type
_entity_poly.pdbx_seq_one_letter_code
_entity_poly.pdbx_strand_id
1 'polypeptide(L)'
;MTGSAMEITWRHWSSIVEDDLNDTKDSQKTDENFAEQYELRPVWQRAGLCSAFFAGGVVAASAILIARVRFLRILDVFPPLEQLTSTTKKSRPSMLSQIPKRHIFIQSSSYTRGRGVSFPLSRCVLHEGRDDTELFLEIAGERGHWYIGLHGALINGRKSSPLEARDAIIQQWEGGTLSKELANPLIVDGRWKKGPIVA
;
A
#
# COMPACT_ATOMS: atom_id res chain seq x y z
N MET A 1 9.95 -3.18 17.19
CA MET A 1 9.67 -2.08 18.14
C MET A 1 8.74 -2.49 19.29
N THR A 2 7.67 -3.27 19.06
CA THR A 2 6.78 -3.73 20.15
C THR A 2 7.48 -4.57 21.22
N GLY A 3 8.43 -5.43 20.84
CA GLY A 3 9.18 -6.26 21.79
C GLY A 3 9.96 -5.46 22.85
N SER A 4 10.67 -4.40 22.43
CA SER A 4 11.43 -3.55 23.36
C SER A 4 10.53 -2.78 24.32
N ALA A 5 9.37 -2.30 23.85
CA ALA A 5 8.38 -1.66 24.71
C ALA A 5 7.82 -2.62 25.76
N MET A 6 7.51 -3.86 25.37
CA MET A 6 7.05 -4.90 26.30
C MET A 6 8.12 -5.27 27.32
N GLU A 7 9.40 -5.36 26.94
CA GLU A 7 10.49 -5.65 27.86
C GLU A 7 10.68 -4.52 28.89
N ILE A 8 10.63 -3.26 28.45
CA ILE A 8 10.68 -2.09 29.34
C ILE A 8 9.48 -2.11 30.30
N THR A 9 8.27 -2.33 29.80
CA THR A 9 7.07 -2.41 30.64
C THR A 9 7.14 -3.55 31.64
N TRP A 10 7.66 -4.70 31.24
CA TRP A 10 7.71 -5.87 32.11
C TRP A 10 8.72 -5.72 33.25
N ARG A 11 9.89 -5.16 32.95
CA ARG A 11 11.04 -5.08 33.87
C ARG A 11 11.21 -3.75 34.59
N HIS A 12 10.72 -2.65 34.03
CA HIS A 12 11.03 -1.30 34.51
C HIS A 12 9.78 -0.46 34.81
N TRP A 13 8.56 -0.97 34.61
CA TRP A 13 7.35 -0.23 34.98
C TRP A 13 7.04 -0.40 36.48
N SER A 14 7.62 0.49 37.27
CA SER A 14 7.49 0.56 38.71
C SER A 14 6.59 1.71 39.17
N SER A 15 6.22 1.68 40.44
CA SER A 15 5.68 2.81 41.19
C SER A 15 6.58 3.08 42.38
N ILE A 16 6.73 4.36 42.73
CA ILE A 16 7.36 4.75 43.99
C ILE A 16 6.43 4.30 45.11
N VAL A 17 6.94 3.51 46.05
CA VAL A 17 6.24 3.24 47.30
C VAL A 17 6.47 4.46 48.18
N GLU A 18 5.43 5.27 48.36
CA GLU A 18 5.43 6.27 49.42
C GLU A 18 5.28 5.48 50.72
N ASP A 19 6.35 5.36 51.50
CA ASP A 19 6.26 4.82 52.85
C ASP A 19 5.30 5.71 53.63
N ASP A 20 4.11 5.20 53.93
CA ASP A 20 3.14 5.87 54.77
C ASP A 20 3.83 6.21 56.09
N LEU A 21 4.12 7.50 56.28
CA LEU A 21 4.61 8.12 57.50
C LEU A 21 3.60 7.92 58.64
N ASN A 22 3.52 6.71 59.19
CA ASN A 22 2.70 6.39 60.35
C ASN A 22 3.15 5.14 61.10
N ASP A 23 4.44 4.87 61.16
CA ASP A 23 4.97 4.06 62.25
C ASP A 23 6.11 4.78 62.99
N THR A 24 5.66 5.46 64.03
CA THR A 24 6.33 5.62 65.33
C THR A 24 7.75 6.20 65.36
N LYS A 25 7.84 7.44 65.87
CA LYS A 25 9.04 8.07 66.42
C LYS A 25 9.92 7.05 67.16
N ASP A 26 11.13 6.80 66.68
CA ASP A 26 12.37 7.04 67.42
C ASP A 26 13.61 6.61 66.63
N SER A 27 14.73 7.25 66.97
CA SER A 27 16.12 6.96 66.58
C SER A 27 16.65 7.57 65.29
N GLN A 28 17.09 8.82 65.44
CA GLN A 28 18.47 9.29 65.21
C GLN A 28 19.32 8.66 64.09
N LYS A 29 19.71 9.56 63.16
CA LYS A 29 20.96 9.62 62.37
C LYS A 29 21.28 8.40 61.48
N THR A 30 21.38 8.65 60.17
CA THR A 30 22.61 8.52 59.36
C THR A 30 22.33 9.04 57.94
N ASP A 31 23.25 9.82 57.38
CA ASP A 31 23.29 10.20 55.97
C ASP A 31 23.39 8.94 55.11
N GLU A 32 22.40 8.62 54.27
CA GLU A 32 22.55 7.67 53.16
C GLU A 32 21.36 7.79 52.21
N ASN A 33 21.63 7.70 50.90
CA ASN A 33 20.68 7.87 49.80
C ASN A 33 19.27 7.40 50.14
N PHE A 34 18.26 8.29 50.07
CA PHE A 34 16.86 7.87 49.90
C PHE A 34 16.78 7.13 48.56
N ALA A 35 17.13 5.85 48.57
CA ALA A 35 16.86 4.94 47.47
C ALA A 35 15.34 4.81 47.44
N GLU A 36 14.68 5.67 46.66
CA GLU A 36 13.26 5.53 46.32
C GLU A 36 13.01 4.05 46.02
N GLN A 37 12.28 3.37 46.90
CA GLN A 37 12.09 1.94 46.79
C GLN A 37 11.08 1.71 45.67
N TYR A 38 11.60 1.39 44.49
CA TYR A 38 10.81 1.13 43.31
C TYR A 38 10.27 -0.29 43.36
N GLU A 39 8.97 -0.42 43.61
CA GLU A 39 8.29 -1.70 43.46
C GLU A 39 7.65 -1.84 42.09
N LEU A 40 7.75 -3.05 41.53
CA LEU A 40 7.12 -3.36 40.26
C LEU A 40 5.61 -3.39 40.44
N ARG A 41 4.89 -2.76 39.51
CA ARG A 41 3.43 -2.80 39.50
C ARG A 41 2.88 -4.23 39.44
N PRO A 42 1.64 -4.47 39.88
CA PRO A 42 1.03 -5.79 39.86
C PRO A 42 1.17 -6.48 38.50
N VAL A 43 1.45 -7.79 38.52
CA VAL A 43 1.71 -8.59 37.30
C VAL A 43 0.55 -8.47 36.30
N TRP A 44 -0.69 -8.37 36.76
CA TRP A 44 -1.86 -8.24 35.89
C TRP A 44 -1.88 -6.91 35.11
N GLN A 45 -1.40 -5.80 35.70
CA GLN A 45 -1.33 -4.50 35.02
C GLN A 45 -0.26 -4.54 33.93
N ARG A 46 0.90 -5.11 34.24
CA ARG A 46 1.99 -5.31 33.28
C ARG A 46 1.57 -6.25 32.14
N ALA A 47 0.91 -7.36 32.46
CA ALA A 47 0.37 -8.28 31.46
C ALA A 47 -0.66 -7.60 30.55
N GLY A 48 -1.60 -6.83 31.12
CA GLY A 48 -2.60 -6.09 30.35
C GLY A 48 -1.97 -5.07 29.38
N LEU A 49 -1.00 -4.28 29.84
CA LEU A 49 -0.32 -3.31 28.97
C LEU A 49 0.52 -4.00 27.89
N CYS A 50 1.21 -5.09 28.21
CA CYS A 50 1.91 -5.92 27.23
C CYS A 50 0.96 -6.50 26.17
N SER A 51 -0.22 -7.00 26.57
CA SER A 51 -1.24 -7.48 25.64
C SER A 51 -1.75 -6.37 24.72
N ALA A 52 -1.91 -5.15 25.22
CA ALA A 52 -2.29 -3.99 24.40
C ALA A 52 -1.23 -3.66 23.35
N PHE A 53 0.06 -3.66 23.70
CA PHE A 53 1.14 -3.45 22.72
C PHE A 53 1.19 -4.55 21.66
N PHE A 54 1.00 -5.81 22.07
CA PHE A 54 0.93 -6.93 21.14
C PHE A 54 -0.24 -6.79 20.18
N ALA A 55 -1.45 -6.55 20.69
CA ALA A 55 -2.65 -6.37 19.88
C ALA A 55 -2.51 -5.18 18.92
N GLY A 56 -2.00 -4.05 19.40
CA GLY A 56 -1.70 -2.88 18.56
C GLY A 56 -0.71 -3.20 17.45
N GLY A 57 0.35 -3.97 17.75
CA GLY A 57 1.31 -4.46 16.76
C GLY A 57 0.68 -5.35 15.70
N VAL A 58 -0.20 -6.28 16.10
CA VAL A 58 -0.93 -7.16 15.16
C VAL A 58 -1.83 -6.35 14.25
N VAL A 59 -2.62 -5.42 14.79
CA VAL A 59 -3.51 -4.54 13.99
C VAL A 59 -2.70 -3.72 12.98
N ALA A 60 -1.60 -3.11 13.41
CA ALA A 60 -0.73 -2.36 12.52
C ALA A 60 -0.13 -3.24 11.41
N ALA A 61 0.35 -4.44 11.75
CA ALA A 61 0.89 -5.39 10.77
C ALA A 61 -0.18 -5.85 9.77
N SER A 62 -1.39 -6.15 10.23
CA SER A 62 -2.53 -6.49 9.38
C SER A 62 -2.89 -5.35 8.43
N ALA A 63 -2.90 -4.10 8.90
CA ALA A 63 -3.16 -2.93 8.06
C ALA A 63 -2.11 -2.78 6.93
N ILE A 64 -0.83 -2.96 7.25
CA ILE A 64 0.26 -2.92 6.26
C ILE A 64 0.10 -4.06 5.24
N LEU A 65 -0.24 -5.27 5.69
CA LEU A 65 -0.47 -6.40 4.78
C LEU A 65 -1.64 -6.13 3.83
N ILE A 66 -2.76 -5.60 4.35
CA ILE A 66 -3.92 -5.23 3.54
C ILE A 66 -3.55 -4.15 2.52
N ALA A 67 -2.76 -3.14 2.91
CA ALA A 67 -2.28 -2.12 1.99
C ALA A 67 -1.43 -2.73 0.86
N ARG A 68 -0.60 -3.75 1.16
CA ARG A 68 0.24 -4.44 0.16
C ARG A 68 -0.54 -5.27 -0.85
N VAL A 69 -1.76 -5.72 -0.53
CA VAL A 69 -2.61 -6.52 -1.43
C VAL A 69 -2.88 -5.80 -2.75
N ARG A 70 -2.89 -4.46 -2.75
CA ARG A 70 -3.21 -3.63 -3.92
C ARG A 70 -2.01 -3.25 -4.78
N PHE A 71 -0.79 -3.59 -4.37
CA PHE A 71 0.39 -3.34 -5.21
C PHE A 71 0.54 -4.43 -6.26
N LEU A 72 0.53 -4.02 -7.53
CA LEU A 72 0.75 -4.88 -8.66
C LEU A 72 2.22 -5.26 -8.77
N ARG A 73 2.42 -6.55 -9.00
CA ARG A 73 3.71 -7.17 -9.28
C ARG A 73 3.88 -7.44 -10.77
N ILE A 74 2.81 -7.87 -11.43
CA ILE A 74 2.77 -8.15 -12.87
C ILE A 74 1.50 -7.54 -13.44
N LEU A 75 1.65 -6.87 -14.57
CA LEU A 75 0.58 -6.32 -15.38
C LEU A 75 0.86 -6.74 -16.83
N ASP A 76 0.01 -7.60 -17.37
CA ASP A 76 0.09 -8.03 -18.76
C ASP A 76 -1.12 -7.51 -19.51
N VAL A 77 -0.89 -6.80 -20.62
CA VAL A 77 -1.95 -6.34 -21.52
C VAL A 77 -1.99 -7.29 -22.71
N PHE A 78 -3.09 -8.03 -22.85
CA PHE A 78 -3.22 -8.97 -23.95
C PHE A 78 -3.68 -8.27 -25.24
N PRO A 79 -3.16 -8.71 -26.40
CA PRO A 79 -3.71 -8.31 -27.67
C PRO A 79 -5.19 -8.72 -27.73
N PRO A 80 -6.00 -8.01 -28.53
CA PRO A 80 -7.38 -8.41 -28.68
C PRO A 80 -7.40 -9.81 -29.27
N LEU A 81 -8.12 -10.72 -28.60
CA LEU A 81 -8.39 -12.03 -29.16
C LEU A 81 -9.20 -11.78 -30.43
N GLU A 82 -8.55 -11.89 -31.59
CA GLU A 82 -9.26 -12.05 -32.84
C GLU A 82 -10.18 -13.24 -32.60
N GLN A 83 -11.49 -12.96 -32.58
CA GLN A 83 -12.47 -14.02 -32.58
C GLN A 83 -12.25 -14.75 -33.89
N LEU A 84 -11.45 -15.82 -33.86
CA LEU A 84 -11.40 -16.86 -34.88
C LEU A 84 -12.85 -17.15 -35.18
N THR A 85 -13.32 -16.59 -36.28
CA THR A 85 -14.70 -16.63 -36.69
C THR A 85 -15.03 -18.11 -36.79
N SER A 86 -15.81 -18.58 -35.82
CA SER A 86 -16.37 -19.91 -35.83
C SER A 86 -17.02 -20.08 -37.19
N THR A 87 -16.44 -20.97 -37.99
CA THR A 87 -16.91 -21.42 -39.29
C THR A 87 -18.21 -22.19 -39.10
N THR A 88 -19.26 -21.53 -38.64
CA THR A 88 -20.62 -22.08 -38.66
C THR A 88 -21.65 -20.98 -38.46
N LYS A 89 -22.38 -20.72 -39.55
CA LYS A 89 -23.64 -19.99 -39.69
C LYS A 89 -23.53 -18.46 -39.78
N LYS A 90 -23.80 -18.00 -41.01
CA LYS A 90 -24.12 -16.64 -41.43
C LYS A 90 -25.14 -15.98 -40.49
N SER A 91 -24.67 -15.23 -39.49
CA SER A 91 -25.44 -14.17 -38.86
C SER A 91 -24.97 -12.84 -39.42
N ARG A 92 -25.92 -12.00 -39.88
CA ARG A 92 -25.70 -10.67 -40.45
C ARG A 92 -24.65 -9.86 -39.67
N PRO A 93 -23.71 -9.17 -40.34
CA PRO A 93 -22.81 -8.24 -39.66
C PRO A 93 -23.62 -7.06 -39.13
N SER A 94 -23.82 -6.97 -37.82
CA SER A 94 -24.29 -5.74 -37.20
C SER A 94 -23.15 -4.71 -37.27
N MET A 95 -23.30 -3.67 -38.08
CA MET A 95 -22.34 -2.57 -38.29
C MET A 95 -22.16 -1.64 -37.08
N LEU A 96 -22.28 -2.16 -35.86
CA LEU A 96 -21.99 -1.46 -34.63
C LEU A 96 -20.75 -2.09 -34.01
N SER A 97 -19.59 -1.61 -34.48
CA SER A 97 -18.33 -1.53 -33.74
C SER A 97 -18.00 -2.74 -32.86
N GLN A 98 -17.37 -3.77 -33.43
CA GLN A 98 -16.62 -4.74 -32.64
C GLN A 98 -15.37 -4.04 -32.07
N ILE A 99 -15.53 -3.32 -30.96
CA ILE A 99 -14.37 -2.83 -30.20
C ILE A 99 -13.58 -4.09 -29.81
N PRO A 100 -12.28 -4.19 -30.18
CA PRO A 100 -11.47 -5.35 -29.86
C PRO A 100 -11.48 -5.58 -28.35
N LYS A 101 -11.94 -6.76 -27.90
CA LYS A 101 -12.03 -7.10 -26.47
C LYS A 101 -10.65 -7.44 -25.91
N ARG A 102 -9.81 -6.41 -25.71
CA ARG A 102 -8.55 -6.55 -24.98
C ARG A 102 -8.81 -6.84 -23.51
N HIS A 103 -7.93 -7.61 -22.91
CA HIS A 103 -7.97 -7.95 -21.50
C HIS A 103 -6.63 -7.61 -20.86
N ILE A 104 -6.67 -7.23 -19.59
CA ILE A 104 -5.49 -7.13 -18.75
C ILE A 104 -5.48 -8.29 -17.78
N PHE A 105 -4.30 -8.76 -17.44
CA PHE A 105 -4.07 -9.65 -16.32
C PHE A 105 -3.23 -8.94 -15.27
N ILE A 106 -3.70 -9.00 -14.04
CA ILE A 106 -3.04 -8.39 -12.90
C ILE A 106 -2.67 -9.47 -11.90
N GLN A 107 -1.46 -9.38 -11.40
CA GLN A 107 -0.99 -10.16 -10.26
C GLN A 107 -0.44 -9.22 -9.20
N SER A 108 -1.01 -9.28 -8.01
CA SER A 108 -0.52 -8.57 -6.83
C SER A 108 0.23 -9.48 -5.86
N SER A 109 0.75 -8.87 -4.80
CA SER A 109 1.48 -9.58 -3.73
C SER A 109 0.66 -10.63 -2.99
N SER A 110 -0.69 -10.54 -3.01
CA SER A 110 -1.58 -11.49 -2.34
C SER A 110 -1.76 -12.79 -3.11
N TYR A 111 -1.49 -12.80 -4.42
CA TYR A 111 -1.62 -14.01 -5.22
C TYR A 111 -0.32 -14.81 -5.22
N THR A 112 -0.44 -16.12 -4.98
CA THR A 112 0.66 -17.07 -5.13
C THR A 112 1.13 -17.12 -6.58
N ARG A 113 2.39 -17.55 -6.83
CA ARG A 113 2.99 -17.63 -8.18
C ARG A 113 2.03 -18.28 -9.20
N GLY A 114 1.85 -17.63 -10.35
CA GLY A 114 0.99 -18.10 -11.44
C GLY A 114 -0.51 -17.85 -11.26
N ARG A 115 -0.95 -17.21 -10.18
CA ARG A 115 -2.34 -16.78 -10.00
C ARG A 115 -2.46 -15.27 -10.12
N GLY A 116 -3.57 -14.83 -10.67
CA GLY A 116 -3.94 -13.43 -10.79
C GLY A 116 -5.38 -13.32 -11.25
N VAL A 117 -5.82 -12.11 -11.57
CA VAL A 117 -7.18 -11.85 -12.04
C VAL A 117 -7.12 -11.09 -13.36
N SER A 118 -8.07 -11.38 -14.24
CA SER A 118 -8.14 -10.75 -15.56
C SER A 118 -9.38 -9.90 -15.68
N PHE A 119 -9.24 -8.70 -16.26
CA PHE A 119 -10.34 -7.78 -16.49
C PHE A 119 -10.37 -7.32 -17.96
N PRO A 120 -11.56 -7.06 -18.53
CA PRO A 120 -11.65 -6.37 -19.81
C PRO A 120 -11.01 -4.99 -19.72
N LEU A 121 -10.14 -4.66 -20.66
CA LEU A 121 -9.44 -3.37 -20.68
C LEU A 121 -10.43 -2.19 -20.77
N SER A 122 -11.60 -2.39 -21.38
CA SER A 122 -12.69 -1.41 -21.45
C SER A 122 -13.29 -1.02 -20.10
N ARG A 123 -13.09 -1.82 -19.05
CA ARG A 123 -13.50 -1.51 -17.66
C ARG A 123 -12.38 -0.88 -16.84
N CYS A 124 -11.22 -0.65 -17.44
CA CYS A 124 -10.02 -0.23 -16.75
C CYS A 124 -9.70 1.23 -17.08
N VAL A 125 -9.50 2.03 -16.03
CA VAL A 125 -9.06 3.42 -16.13
C VAL A 125 -7.67 3.53 -15.52
N LEU A 126 -6.74 4.09 -16.28
CA LEU A 126 -5.37 4.35 -15.82
C LEU A 126 -5.25 5.81 -15.38
N HIS A 127 -4.79 6.02 -14.15
CA HIS A 127 -4.62 7.33 -13.53
C HIS A 127 -3.16 7.59 -13.22
N GLU A 128 -2.84 8.87 -13.11
CA GLU A 128 -1.53 9.31 -12.62
C GLU A 128 -1.40 8.94 -11.15
N GLY A 129 -0.19 8.53 -10.78
CA GLY A 129 0.18 8.36 -9.39
C GLY A 129 0.41 9.69 -8.68
N ARG A 130 0.99 9.63 -7.49
CA ARG A 130 1.50 10.82 -6.78
C ARG A 130 2.66 11.49 -7.52
N ASP A 131 3.45 10.70 -8.23
CA ASP A 131 4.60 11.14 -9.01
C ASP A 131 4.78 10.27 -10.26
N ASP A 132 5.78 10.60 -11.09
CA ASP A 132 6.11 9.89 -12.33
C ASP A 132 6.60 8.45 -12.12
N THR A 133 6.74 8.00 -10.87
CA THR A 133 7.21 6.65 -10.53
C THR A 133 6.08 5.68 -10.21
N GLU A 134 4.82 6.13 -10.23
CA GLU A 134 3.65 5.29 -9.99
C GLU A 134 2.46 5.63 -10.90
N LEU A 135 1.62 4.62 -11.12
CA LEU A 135 0.31 4.74 -11.77
C LEU A 135 -0.75 4.05 -10.92
N PHE A 136 -2.01 4.50 -11.03
CA PHE A 136 -3.13 3.80 -10.43
C PHE A 136 -4.04 3.20 -11.49
N LEU A 137 -4.47 1.97 -11.25
CA LEU A 137 -5.45 1.28 -12.07
C LEU A 137 -6.76 1.21 -11.30
N GLU A 138 -7.78 1.88 -11.82
CA GLU A 138 -9.16 1.76 -11.38
C GLU A 138 -9.89 0.77 -12.29
N ILE A 139 -10.68 -0.12 -11.70
CA ILE A 139 -11.43 -1.13 -12.43
C ILE A 139 -12.91 -0.95 -12.08
N ALA A 140 -13.72 -0.63 -13.07
CA ALA A 140 -15.15 -0.39 -12.89
C ALA A 140 -15.82 -1.60 -12.24
N GLY A 141 -16.46 -1.40 -11.09
CA GLY A 141 -17.14 -2.44 -10.31
C GLY A 141 -16.27 -3.13 -9.26
N GLU A 142 -14.97 -2.90 -9.23
CA GLU A 142 -14.08 -3.31 -8.14
C GLU A 142 -13.91 -2.16 -7.15
N ARG A 143 -13.73 -2.48 -5.85
CA ARG A 143 -13.57 -1.45 -4.82
C ARG A 143 -12.14 -0.95 -4.77
N GLY A 144 -11.91 0.34 -5.02
CA GLY A 144 -10.63 1.03 -4.83
C GLY A 144 -9.59 0.74 -5.90
N HIS A 145 -8.40 1.32 -5.74
CA HIS A 145 -7.38 1.37 -6.80
C HIS A 145 -6.30 0.30 -6.61
N TRP A 146 -5.68 -0.09 -7.72
CA TRP A 146 -4.49 -0.92 -7.77
C TRP A 146 -3.27 -0.05 -8.06
N TYR A 147 -2.19 -0.27 -7.31
CA TYR A 147 -0.97 0.54 -7.37
C TYR A 147 0.04 -0.12 -8.29
N ILE A 148 0.55 0.61 -9.28
CA ILE A 148 1.56 0.15 -10.23
C ILE A 148 2.83 0.95 -9.96
N GLY A 149 3.85 0.31 -9.37
CA GLY A 149 5.16 0.93 -9.20
C GLY A 149 6.01 0.78 -10.47
N LEU A 150 6.54 1.88 -10.97
CA LEU A 150 7.38 1.93 -12.17
C LEU A 150 8.88 1.90 -11.86
N HIS A 151 9.27 2.19 -10.62
CA HIS A 151 10.68 2.19 -10.22
C HIS A 151 11.31 0.79 -10.34
N GLY A 152 12.30 0.67 -11.25
CA GLY A 152 12.98 -0.60 -11.51
C GLY A 152 12.08 -1.66 -12.17
N ALA A 153 10.97 -1.24 -12.78
CA ALA A 153 10.07 -2.13 -13.50
C ALA A 153 10.76 -2.80 -14.69
N LEU A 154 10.27 -3.99 -15.02
CA LEU A 154 10.70 -4.75 -16.19
C LEU A 154 9.60 -4.70 -17.25
N ILE A 155 9.85 -3.99 -18.35
CA ILE A 155 8.97 -3.97 -19.51
C ILE A 155 9.46 -5.01 -20.50
N ASN A 156 8.63 -6.01 -20.81
CA ASN A 156 9.00 -7.12 -21.72
C ASN A 156 10.35 -7.78 -21.34
N GLY A 157 10.63 -7.90 -20.03
CA GLY A 157 11.86 -8.49 -19.49
C GLY A 157 13.09 -7.58 -19.46
N ARG A 158 12.99 -6.31 -19.89
CA ARG A 158 14.09 -5.33 -19.85
C ARG A 158 13.85 -4.30 -18.76
N LYS A 159 14.91 -3.92 -18.04
CA LYS A 159 14.84 -2.80 -17.10
C LYS A 159 14.63 -1.51 -17.88
N SER A 160 13.61 -0.76 -17.49
CA SER A 160 13.29 0.54 -18.09
C SER A 160 13.32 1.63 -17.02
N SER A 161 13.56 2.86 -17.45
CA SER A 161 13.37 4.02 -16.57
C SER A 161 11.87 4.20 -16.23
N PRO A 162 11.50 4.87 -15.12
CA PRO A 162 10.09 5.08 -14.78
C PRO A 162 9.29 5.76 -15.89
N LEU A 163 9.87 6.77 -16.54
CA LEU A 163 9.25 7.51 -17.65
C LEU A 163 9.03 6.60 -18.87
N GLU A 164 10.06 5.85 -19.27
CA GLU A 164 9.95 4.89 -20.38
C GLU A 164 8.92 3.78 -20.09
N ALA A 165 8.86 3.30 -18.85
CA ALA A 165 7.87 2.33 -18.42
C ALA A 165 6.45 2.90 -18.46
N ARG A 166 6.26 4.14 -18.03
CA ARG A 166 4.99 4.87 -18.12
C ARG A 166 4.53 4.96 -19.57
N ASP A 167 5.39 5.46 -20.45
CA ASP A 167 5.08 5.66 -21.87
C ASP A 167 4.74 4.32 -22.56
N ALA A 168 5.50 3.26 -22.25
CA ALA A 168 5.24 1.93 -22.79
C ALA A 168 3.86 1.38 -22.36
N ILE A 169 3.48 1.58 -21.09
CA ILE A 169 2.16 1.16 -20.59
C ILE A 169 1.06 1.97 -21.29
N ILE A 170 1.20 3.29 -21.38
CA ILE A 170 0.23 4.19 -22.03
C ILE A 170 0.05 3.81 -23.50
N GLN A 171 1.15 3.56 -24.20
CA GLN A 171 1.14 3.14 -25.61
C GLN A 171 0.39 1.82 -25.81
N GLN A 172 0.52 0.87 -24.88
CA GLN A 172 -0.18 -0.41 -24.96
C GLN A 172 -1.65 -0.34 -24.51
N TRP A 173 -2.06 0.76 -23.87
CA TRP A 173 -3.38 0.93 -23.25
C TRP A 173 -4.52 1.25 -24.24
N GLU A 174 -4.36 0.95 -25.53
CA GLU A 174 -5.38 1.20 -26.53
C GLU A 174 -6.64 0.34 -26.27
N GLY A 175 -7.81 0.98 -26.15
CA GLY A 175 -9.07 0.33 -25.80
C GLY A 175 -9.40 0.35 -24.30
N GLY A 176 -8.50 0.88 -23.47
CA GLY A 176 -8.78 1.30 -22.10
C GLY A 176 -9.08 2.79 -22.02
N THR A 177 -9.44 3.27 -20.83
CA THR A 177 -9.61 4.71 -20.58
C THR A 177 -8.37 5.26 -19.87
N LEU A 178 -7.88 6.42 -20.29
CA LEU A 178 -6.83 7.17 -19.59
C LEU A 178 -7.48 8.33 -18.81
N SER A 179 -6.94 8.67 -17.64
CA SER A 179 -7.34 9.89 -16.94
C SER A 179 -7.02 11.12 -17.77
N LYS A 180 -7.71 12.24 -17.49
CA LYS A 180 -7.49 13.50 -18.21
C LYS A 180 -6.05 14.01 -18.07
N GLU A 181 -5.41 13.75 -16.94
CA GLU A 181 -4.02 14.13 -16.67
C GLU A 181 -3.07 13.33 -17.55
N LEU A 182 -3.25 12.00 -17.63
CA LEU A 182 -2.42 11.14 -18.50
C LEU A 182 -2.64 11.42 -19.99
N ALA A 183 -3.88 11.69 -20.40
CA ALA A 183 -4.22 11.91 -21.80
C ALA A 183 -3.70 13.26 -22.33
N ASN A 184 -3.48 14.24 -21.45
CA ASN A 184 -2.97 15.56 -21.79
C ASN A 184 -1.80 15.95 -20.87
N PRO A 185 -0.57 15.49 -21.16
CA PRO A 185 0.61 15.80 -20.36
C PRO A 185 0.97 17.31 -20.34
N LEU A 186 0.31 18.12 -21.18
CA LEU A 186 0.49 19.57 -21.26
C LEU A 186 -0.40 20.37 -20.31
N ILE A 187 -1.32 19.73 -19.57
CA ILE A 187 -2.03 20.40 -18.49
C ILE A 187 -1.07 20.45 -17.30
N VAL A 188 -0.15 21.42 -17.37
CA VAL A 188 0.62 21.88 -16.22
C VAL A 188 -0.40 22.16 -15.11
N ASP A 189 -0.19 21.51 -13.97
CA ASP A 189 -0.95 21.74 -12.75
C ASP A 189 -1.26 23.22 -12.60
N GLY A 190 -2.54 23.62 -12.71
CA GLY A 190 -2.98 25.02 -12.58
C GLY A 190 -2.66 25.66 -11.22
N ARG A 191 -2.02 24.89 -10.32
CA ARG A 191 -1.44 25.33 -9.04
C ARG A 191 -0.06 25.98 -9.18
N TRP A 192 0.68 25.72 -10.25
CA TRP A 192 1.98 26.36 -10.50
C TRP A 192 1.80 27.70 -11.21
N LYS A 193 1.76 28.80 -10.43
CA LYS A 193 1.64 30.16 -10.99
C LYS A 193 2.98 30.82 -11.33
N LYS A 194 4.11 30.37 -10.76
CA LYS A 194 5.47 30.84 -11.06
C LYS A 194 6.50 29.75 -10.73
N GLY A 195 7.28 29.32 -11.72
CA GLY A 195 8.51 28.55 -11.52
C GLY A 195 9.73 29.49 -11.39
N PRO A 196 10.90 28.99 -10.97
CA PRO A 196 12.12 29.79 -10.89
C PRO A 196 12.49 30.32 -12.28
N ILE A 197 12.64 31.64 -12.38
CA ILE A 197 13.18 32.30 -13.56
C ILE A 197 14.67 31.96 -13.55
N VAL A 198 15.09 31.10 -14.48
CA VAL A 198 16.51 30.91 -14.74
C VAL A 198 16.98 32.20 -15.42
N ALA A 199 17.71 33.02 -14.67
CA ALA A 199 18.43 34.18 -15.19
C ALA A 199 19.82 33.76 -15.66
#